data_AF-A0A2K1X8G8-F1
#
_entry.id   AF-A0A2K1X8G8-F1
#
_cell.length_a   1.000
_cell.length_b   1.000
_cell.length_c   1.000
_cell.angle_alpha   90.00
_cell.angle_beta   90.00
_cell.angle_gamma   90.00
#
_symmetry.space_group_name_H-M   'P 1'
#
loop_
_entity.id
_entity.type
_entity.pdbx_description
1 polymer ?
#
loop_
_entity_poly.entity_id
_entity_poly.type
_entity_poly.pdbx_seq_one_letter_code
_entity_poly.pdbx_strand_id
1 'polypeptide(L)'
;MGIEKPLEPPKNGLLVPDLIPLAYEVLDAWKVLIKGVAQLLHTIPVYGCSECSEVHVALEGHQIKDCLGPTSRDRHSLHSWVRGSIDDILVPIESYHLYDPFGRRIKHETRFEYDRIPAVVELCIQAGVDIPEYPSRRRMKPIRMIGKKVIDRGGFLEEPKPWRLGNPSSPVDFDTYRANERFPPPLSEDIPRIAQETMDAYDFVRSGVMKLMKKYTVKACGYCSEVHVGPWGHNAKFCGAFKHQWRDGKHGWQDAIVDEVFPPNCVWHVRDPRGPPLRSALKRFYGKAPAVVEVCMQAGAQVPDRYKPMMRLDIIVPESDEAKLVA
;
A
#
# COMPACT_ATOMS: atom_id res chain seq x y z
N MET A 1 -15.84 -39.96 -9.82
CA MET A 1 -14.45 -39.47 -10.04
C MET A 1 -14.54 -38.01 -10.46
N GLY A 2 -13.71 -37.12 -9.91
CA GLY A 2 -13.76 -35.69 -10.25
C GLY A 2 -13.09 -35.42 -11.60
N ILE A 3 -13.67 -34.56 -12.42
CA ILE A 3 -13.12 -34.15 -13.72
C ILE A 3 -12.00 -33.14 -13.49
N GLU A 4 -10.81 -33.43 -14.01
CA GLU A 4 -9.68 -32.49 -14.06
C GLU A 4 -10.02 -31.38 -15.08
N LYS A 5 -10.03 -30.13 -14.63
CA LYS A 5 -10.18 -28.98 -15.54
C LYS A 5 -8.79 -28.46 -15.88
N PRO A 6 -8.45 -28.28 -17.18
CA PRO A 6 -7.23 -27.57 -17.56
C PRO A 6 -7.25 -26.17 -16.97
N LEU A 7 -6.18 -25.81 -16.28
CA LEU A 7 -6.01 -24.49 -15.70
C LEU A 7 -5.08 -23.67 -16.59
N GLU A 8 -5.45 -22.42 -16.80
CA GLU A 8 -4.61 -21.45 -17.49
C GLU A 8 -3.58 -20.81 -16.54
N PRO A 9 -2.42 -20.35 -17.05
CA PRO A 9 -1.52 -19.51 -16.29
C PRO A 9 -2.22 -18.23 -15.76
N PRO A 10 -1.95 -17.78 -14.53
CA PRO A 10 -1.01 -18.35 -13.56
C PRO A 10 -1.65 -19.38 -12.60
N LYS A 11 -2.92 -19.74 -12.80
CA LYS A 11 -3.66 -20.66 -11.90
C LYS A 11 -3.10 -22.09 -11.93
N ASN A 12 -2.35 -22.44 -12.98
CA ASN A 12 -1.62 -23.69 -13.11
C ASN A 12 -0.16 -23.62 -12.61
N GLY A 13 0.25 -22.50 -12.01
CA GLY A 13 1.61 -22.29 -11.49
C GLY A 13 2.66 -21.89 -12.52
N LEU A 14 2.33 -21.81 -13.81
CA LEU A 14 3.21 -21.21 -14.80
C LEU A 14 3.08 -19.69 -14.78
N LEU A 15 4.13 -18.97 -15.18
CA LEU A 15 4.07 -17.53 -15.37
C LEU A 15 3.21 -17.16 -16.59
N VAL A 16 2.74 -15.91 -16.62
CA VAL A 16 2.13 -15.29 -17.80
C VAL A 16 3.20 -14.42 -18.48
N PRO A 17 3.84 -14.87 -19.58
CA PRO A 17 4.99 -14.17 -20.16
C PRO A 17 4.72 -12.70 -20.47
N ASP A 18 3.55 -12.38 -21.00
CA ASP A 18 3.14 -11.02 -21.37
C ASP A 18 3.05 -10.05 -20.17
N LEU A 19 2.96 -10.58 -18.94
CA LEU A 19 2.91 -9.77 -17.72
C LEU A 19 4.26 -9.61 -17.03
N ILE A 20 5.29 -10.34 -17.45
CA ILE A 20 6.62 -10.24 -16.84
C ILE A 20 7.21 -8.84 -17.01
N PRO A 21 7.24 -8.22 -18.21
CA PRO A 21 7.78 -6.86 -18.37
C PRO A 21 7.04 -5.85 -17.49
N LEU A 22 5.71 -5.93 -17.45
CA LEU A 22 4.89 -5.07 -16.61
C LEU A 22 5.24 -5.23 -15.12
N ALA A 23 5.52 -6.45 -14.65
CA ALA A 23 5.90 -6.68 -13.27
C ALA A 23 7.23 -6.01 -12.90
N TYR A 24 8.22 -6.01 -13.81
CA TYR A 24 9.47 -5.27 -13.63
C TYR A 24 9.22 -3.75 -13.61
N GLU A 25 8.46 -3.23 -14.57
CA GLU A 25 8.12 -1.81 -14.63
C GLU A 25 7.38 -1.33 -13.37
N VAL A 26 6.49 -2.16 -12.81
CA VAL A 26 5.78 -1.85 -11.56
C VAL A 26 6.75 -1.78 -10.38
N LEU A 27 7.71 -2.72 -10.29
CA LEU A 27 8.71 -2.69 -9.24
C LEU A 27 9.63 -1.46 -9.37
N ASP A 28 10.04 -1.09 -10.58
CA ASP A 28 10.88 0.09 -10.78
C ASP A 28 10.12 1.39 -10.44
N ALA A 29 8.86 1.51 -10.86
CA ALA A 29 8.01 2.63 -10.48
C ALA A 29 7.77 2.66 -8.96
N TRP A 30 7.66 1.51 -8.30
CA TRP A 30 7.54 1.42 -6.84
C TRP A 30 8.77 2.00 -6.12
N LYS A 31 9.98 1.70 -6.62
CA LYS A 31 11.23 2.27 -6.09
C LYS A 31 11.30 3.78 -6.31
N VAL A 32 10.93 4.25 -7.50
CA VAL A 32 10.86 5.70 -7.81
C VAL A 32 9.87 6.41 -6.88
N LEU A 33 8.70 5.82 -6.65
CA LEU A 33 7.69 6.35 -5.75
C LEU A 33 8.22 6.48 -4.32
N ILE A 34 8.83 5.42 -3.75
CA ILE A 34 9.40 5.46 -2.39
C ILE A 34 10.45 6.56 -2.28
N LYS A 35 11.39 6.59 -3.22
CA LYS A 35 12.46 7.60 -3.26
C LYS A 35 11.87 9.00 -3.32
N GLY A 36 10.95 9.23 -4.24
CA GLY A 36 10.33 10.52 -4.47
C GLY A 36 9.58 11.04 -3.25
N VAL A 37 8.73 10.20 -2.63
CA VAL A 37 8.03 10.57 -1.39
C VAL A 37 9.03 10.89 -0.28
N ALA A 38 10.05 10.05 -0.06
CA ALA A 38 11.06 10.30 0.96
C ALA A 38 11.79 11.64 0.77
N GLN A 39 12.13 11.98 -0.47
CA GLN A 39 12.77 13.26 -0.80
C GLN A 39 11.83 14.45 -0.56
N LEU A 40 10.58 14.36 -0.99
CA LEU A 40 9.59 15.43 -0.83
C LEU A 40 9.22 15.69 0.64
N LEU A 41 9.26 14.67 1.51
CA LEU A 41 9.00 14.84 2.95
C LEU A 41 10.08 15.62 3.71
N HIS A 42 11.21 15.95 3.07
CA HIS A 42 12.19 16.90 3.62
C HIS A 42 11.76 18.35 3.44
N THR A 43 10.89 18.65 2.47
CA THR A 43 10.52 20.01 2.07
C THR A 43 9.03 20.31 2.28
N ILE A 44 8.16 19.34 2.04
CA ILE A 44 6.71 19.45 2.20
C ILE A 44 6.33 18.96 3.61
N PRO A 45 5.76 19.83 4.47
CA PRO A 45 5.38 19.41 5.81
C PRO A 45 4.16 18.47 5.77
N VAL A 46 4.31 17.35 6.47
CA VAL A 46 3.27 16.35 6.65
C VAL A 46 3.12 16.09 8.14
N TYR A 47 1.88 15.99 8.59
CA TYR A 47 1.51 15.69 9.97
C TYR A 47 0.68 14.43 10.03
N GLY A 48 1.08 13.50 10.90
CA GLY A 48 0.25 12.37 11.32
C GLY A 48 -0.36 12.67 12.69
N CYS A 49 -1.57 12.19 12.95
CA CYS A 49 -2.13 12.25 14.30
C CYS A 49 -1.55 11.13 15.17
N SER A 50 -1.01 11.45 16.34
CA SER A 50 -0.40 10.45 17.23
C SER A 50 -1.40 9.47 17.85
N GLU A 51 -2.70 9.72 17.70
CA GLU A 51 -3.78 8.99 18.38
C GLU A 51 -4.75 8.30 17.42
N CYS A 52 -4.73 8.63 16.12
CA CYS A 52 -5.60 8.02 15.10
C CYS A 52 -4.93 8.08 13.72
N SER A 53 -5.53 7.48 12.69
CA SER A 53 -4.93 7.37 11.35
C SER A 53 -5.09 8.61 10.46
N GLU A 54 -5.46 9.78 11.00
CA GLU A 54 -5.61 11.00 10.20
C GLU A 54 -4.24 11.59 9.85
N VAL A 55 -4.12 12.05 8.60
CA VAL A 55 -2.90 12.65 8.05
C VAL A 55 -3.25 13.98 7.40
N HIS A 56 -2.34 14.95 7.48
CA HIS A 56 -2.52 16.26 6.90
C HIS A 56 -1.25 16.76 6.23
N VAL A 57 -1.39 17.40 5.08
CA VAL A 57 -0.29 17.96 4.29
C VAL A 57 -0.53 19.46 4.16
N ALA A 58 0.17 20.26 4.95
CA ALA A 58 0.10 21.72 5.00
C ALA A 58 1.18 22.26 5.94
N LEU A 59 1.36 23.58 6.01
CA LEU A 59 2.26 24.21 6.98
C LEU A 59 1.86 23.94 8.44
N GLU A 60 0.56 23.93 8.72
CA GLU A 60 0.00 23.69 10.06
C GLU A 60 -1.10 22.63 10.01
N GLY A 61 -1.30 21.91 11.12
CA GLY A 61 -2.37 20.93 11.26
C GLY A 61 -3.78 21.54 11.18
N HIS A 62 -4.73 20.82 10.60
CA HIS A 62 -6.11 21.32 10.51
C HIS A 62 -6.84 21.34 11.86
N GLN A 63 -7.90 22.16 11.94
CA GLN A 63 -8.76 22.35 13.11
C GLN A 63 -10.13 21.63 12.98
N ILE A 64 -10.25 20.66 12.07
CA ILE A 64 -11.42 19.78 11.99
C ILE A 64 -11.43 18.87 13.23
N LYS A 65 -12.57 18.88 13.93
CA LYS A 65 -12.84 18.17 15.19
C LYS A 65 -13.47 16.80 14.93
N ASP A 66 -12.68 15.85 14.44
CA ASP A 66 -13.11 14.48 14.12
C ASP A 66 -12.09 13.41 14.50
N CYS A 67 -11.17 13.72 15.41
CA CYS A 67 -10.22 12.74 15.94
C CYS A 67 -10.96 11.58 16.62
N LEU A 68 -10.63 10.36 16.19
CA LEU A 68 -11.15 9.11 16.74
C LEU A 68 -10.20 8.48 17.78
N GLY A 69 -9.20 9.24 18.21
CA GLY A 69 -8.18 8.76 19.15
C GLY A 69 -8.72 8.52 20.56
N PRO A 70 -8.06 7.68 21.37
CA PRO A 70 -8.50 7.36 22.73
C PRO A 70 -8.73 8.59 23.63
N THR A 71 -7.85 9.60 23.52
CA THR A 71 -7.90 10.84 24.30
C THR A 71 -8.69 11.98 23.64
N SER A 72 -9.39 11.70 22.52
CA SER A 72 -10.11 12.70 21.73
C SER A 72 -11.12 13.52 22.54
N ARG A 73 -11.79 12.90 23.53
CA ARG A 73 -12.81 13.59 24.36
C ARG A 73 -12.20 14.76 25.13
N ASP A 74 -11.02 14.58 25.71
CA ASP A 74 -10.33 15.62 26.51
C ASP A 74 -9.81 16.75 25.62
N ARG A 75 -9.52 16.45 24.35
CA ARG A 75 -9.02 17.40 23.35
C ARG A 75 -10.14 17.95 22.45
N HIS A 76 -11.40 17.81 22.86
CA HIS A 76 -12.57 18.26 22.08
C HIS A 76 -12.56 17.78 20.62
N SER A 77 -12.16 16.53 20.41
CA SER A 77 -12.01 15.86 19.11
C SER A 77 -10.99 16.50 18.16
N LEU A 78 -10.12 17.39 18.64
CA LEU A 78 -8.97 17.86 17.87
C LEU A 78 -7.93 16.75 17.69
N HIS A 79 -7.10 16.86 16.66
CA HIS A 79 -6.00 15.93 16.40
C HIS A 79 -4.74 16.33 17.16
N SER A 80 -3.89 15.34 17.47
CA SER A 80 -2.61 15.52 18.14
C SER A 80 -1.52 15.38 17.09
N TRP A 81 -1.17 16.49 16.45
CA TRP A 81 -0.28 16.48 15.30
C TRP A 81 1.18 16.27 15.70
N VAL A 82 1.80 15.28 15.07
CA VAL A 82 3.25 15.04 15.11
C VAL A 82 3.79 15.04 13.68
N ARG A 83 5.11 15.16 13.52
CA ARG A 83 5.73 15.05 12.20
C ARG A 83 5.38 13.68 11.59
N GLY A 84 4.77 13.72 10.41
CA GLY A 84 4.43 12.53 9.64
C GLY A 84 5.67 11.85 9.05
N SER A 85 5.51 10.57 8.75
CA SER A 85 6.50 9.68 8.16
C SER A 85 6.10 9.27 6.75
N ILE A 86 6.99 8.56 6.05
CA ILE A 86 6.66 7.97 4.75
C ILE A 86 5.51 6.97 4.85
N ASP A 87 5.37 6.25 5.96
CA ASP A 87 4.33 5.25 6.15
C ASP A 87 2.94 5.89 6.36
N ASP A 88 2.89 7.16 6.76
CA ASP A 88 1.67 7.97 6.80
C ASP A 88 1.20 8.36 5.38
N ILE A 89 2.12 8.41 4.41
CA ILE A 89 1.82 8.73 3.01
C ILE A 89 1.58 7.45 2.18
N LEU A 90 2.48 6.47 2.31
CA LEU A 90 2.47 5.17 1.66
C LEU A 90 2.20 4.10 2.72
N VAL A 91 0.92 3.79 2.94
CA VAL A 91 0.53 2.83 3.99
C VAL A 91 1.19 1.47 3.72
N PRO A 92 2.03 0.96 4.64
CA PRO A 92 2.76 -0.28 4.42
C PRO A 92 1.81 -1.47 4.50
N ILE A 93 1.59 -2.12 3.36
CA ILE A 93 0.91 -3.40 3.26
C ILE A 93 1.94 -4.48 2.99
N GLU A 94 2.10 -5.41 3.93
CA GLU A 94 3.02 -6.53 3.81
C GLU A 94 2.29 -7.82 3.43
N SER A 95 3.02 -8.72 2.79
CA SER A 95 2.64 -10.11 2.55
C SER A 95 3.82 -11.00 2.94
N TYR A 96 3.53 -12.24 3.32
CA TYR A 96 4.57 -13.26 3.36
C TYR A 96 5.15 -13.48 1.97
N HIS A 97 6.47 -13.61 1.91
CA HIS A 97 7.15 -14.08 0.71
C HIS A 97 6.96 -15.59 0.55
N LEU A 98 6.56 -16.04 -0.64
CA LEU A 98 6.37 -17.45 -0.96
C LEU A 98 7.36 -17.92 -2.02
N TYR A 99 8.23 -18.87 -1.64
CA TYR A 99 9.05 -19.57 -2.62
C TYR A 99 8.17 -20.31 -3.64
N ASP A 100 7.08 -20.95 -3.23
CA ASP A 100 6.12 -21.58 -4.14
C ASP A 100 4.69 -21.28 -3.67
N PRO A 101 3.90 -20.47 -4.40
CA PRO A 101 2.52 -20.13 -4.02
C PRO A 101 1.59 -21.36 -4.02
N PHE A 102 2.03 -22.47 -4.63
CA PHE A 102 1.33 -23.76 -4.60
C PHE A 102 1.96 -24.78 -3.65
N GLY A 103 3.01 -24.38 -2.92
CA GLY A 103 3.78 -25.17 -1.97
C GLY A 103 3.08 -25.35 -0.62
N ARG A 104 3.86 -25.29 0.46
CA ARG A 104 3.35 -25.45 1.82
C ARG A 104 2.60 -24.19 2.24
N ARG A 105 1.41 -24.34 2.81
CA ARG A 105 0.70 -23.21 3.42
C ARG A 105 1.37 -22.85 4.74
N ILE A 106 1.73 -21.58 4.89
CA ILE A 106 2.30 -21.03 6.12
C ILE A 106 1.33 -21.28 7.28
N LYS A 107 1.82 -21.98 8.31
CA LYS A 107 1.07 -22.24 9.54
C LYS A 107 1.38 -21.16 10.58
N HIS A 108 0.59 -21.12 11.64
CA HIS A 108 0.84 -20.16 12.72
C HIS A 108 2.18 -20.40 13.40
N GLU A 109 2.54 -21.66 13.61
CA GLU A 109 3.74 -22.07 14.35
C GLU A 109 5.02 -21.73 13.58
N THR A 110 4.97 -21.86 12.24
CA THR A 110 6.11 -21.62 11.35
C THR A 110 6.15 -20.20 10.79
N ARG A 111 5.28 -19.30 11.25
CA ARG A 111 5.08 -17.97 10.62
C ARG A 111 6.31 -17.07 10.65
N PHE A 112 7.22 -17.31 11.60
CA PHE A 112 8.48 -16.56 11.73
C PHE A 112 9.61 -17.15 10.88
N GLU A 113 9.36 -18.27 10.21
CA GLU A 113 10.28 -18.89 9.25
C GLU A 113 10.08 -18.33 7.83
N TYR A 114 9.31 -17.26 7.67
CA TYR A 114 9.01 -16.61 6.40
C TYR A 114 9.24 -15.12 6.51
N ASP A 115 9.85 -14.53 5.49
CA ASP A 115 10.01 -13.09 5.40
C ASP A 115 8.67 -12.41 5.11
N ARG A 116 8.49 -11.21 5.65
CA ARG A 116 7.43 -10.29 5.25
C ARG A 116 8.04 -9.19 4.38
N ILE A 117 7.44 -8.95 3.23
CA ILE A 117 7.86 -7.93 2.26
C ILE A 117 6.62 -7.15 1.79
N PRO A 118 6.78 -5.96 1.19
CA PRO A 118 5.65 -5.21 0.66
C PRO A 118 4.83 -6.06 -0.33
N ALA A 119 3.51 -6.04 -0.22
CA ALA A 119 2.63 -6.88 -1.02
C ALA A 119 2.73 -6.57 -2.52
N VAL A 120 3.02 -5.31 -2.88
CA VAL A 120 3.34 -4.90 -4.26
C VAL A 120 4.57 -5.64 -4.79
N VAL A 121 5.62 -5.77 -3.96
CA VAL A 121 6.87 -6.46 -4.33
C VAL A 121 6.63 -7.96 -4.47
N GLU A 122 5.94 -8.59 -3.51
CA GLU A 122 5.60 -10.01 -3.60
C GLU A 122 4.73 -10.29 -4.84
N LEU A 123 3.78 -9.42 -5.17
CA LEU A 123 2.98 -9.54 -6.40
C LEU A 123 3.86 -9.51 -7.65
N CYS A 124 4.85 -8.62 -7.71
CA CYS A 124 5.80 -8.55 -8.82
C CYS A 124 6.66 -9.83 -8.90
N ILE A 125 7.13 -10.35 -7.76
CA ILE A 125 7.90 -11.60 -7.70
C ILE A 125 7.07 -12.76 -8.24
N GLN A 126 5.83 -12.92 -7.77
CA GLN A 126 4.94 -13.98 -8.26
C GLN A 126 4.56 -13.79 -9.73
N ALA A 127 4.62 -12.56 -10.23
CA ALA A 127 4.40 -12.23 -11.63
C ALA A 127 5.61 -12.46 -12.55
N GLY A 128 6.79 -12.74 -12.00
CA GLY A 128 7.98 -13.12 -12.75
C GLY A 128 9.22 -12.26 -12.53
N VAL A 129 9.17 -11.28 -11.61
CA VAL A 129 10.37 -10.54 -11.22
C VAL A 129 11.27 -11.42 -10.37
N ASP A 130 12.54 -11.51 -10.75
CA ASP A 130 13.55 -12.22 -9.98
C ASP A 130 14.31 -11.25 -9.07
N ILE A 131 14.20 -11.49 -7.76
CA ILE A 131 14.95 -10.77 -6.73
C ILE A 131 15.82 -11.80 -6.01
N PRO A 132 17.16 -11.71 -6.08
CA PRO A 132 18.04 -12.72 -5.49
C PRO A 132 17.78 -13.00 -4.00
N GLU A 133 17.42 -11.96 -3.24
CA GLU A 133 17.09 -12.03 -1.82
C GLU A 133 15.76 -12.75 -1.54
N TYR A 134 14.83 -12.75 -2.51
CA TYR A 134 13.48 -13.31 -2.38
C TYR A 134 13.17 -14.23 -3.57
N PRO A 135 13.86 -15.39 -3.65
CA PRO A 135 13.72 -16.31 -4.77
C PRO A 135 12.34 -16.95 -4.83
N SER A 136 11.85 -17.21 -6.04
CA SER A 136 10.59 -17.92 -6.26
C SER A 136 10.77 -19.07 -7.26
N ARG A 137 10.05 -20.17 -7.04
CA ARG A 137 10.05 -21.36 -7.87
C ARG A 137 9.40 -21.06 -9.21
N ARG A 138 10.20 -20.97 -10.27
CA ARG A 138 9.72 -20.88 -11.66
C ARG A 138 9.38 -22.27 -12.19
N ARG A 139 8.08 -22.54 -12.37
CA ARG A 139 7.60 -23.86 -12.84
C ARG A 139 7.68 -23.94 -14.36
N MET A 140 8.16 -25.07 -14.88
CA MET A 140 8.09 -25.41 -16.31
C MET A 140 6.95 -26.38 -16.65
N LYS A 141 6.43 -27.08 -15.64
CA LYS A 141 5.29 -27.99 -15.77
C LYS A 141 4.13 -27.49 -14.91
N PRO A 142 2.91 -27.46 -15.44
CA PRO A 142 1.75 -27.00 -14.68
C PRO A 142 1.47 -27.93 -13.51
N ILE A 143 0.91 -27.38 -12.43
CA ILE A 143 0.27 -28.19 -11.40
C ILE A 143 -1.01 -28.83 -11.96
N ARG A 144 -1.44 -29.92 -11.33
CA ARG A 144 -2.71 -30.58 -11.65
C ARG A 144 -3.68 -30.43 -10.49
N MET A 145 -4.93 -30.09 -10.79
CA MET A 145 -5.98 -29.91 -9.78
C MET A 145 -7.27 -30.65 -10.13
N ILE A 146 -7.92 -31.22 -9.12
CA ILE A 146 -9.31 -31.68 -9.19
C ILE A 146 -10.13 -30.81 -8.25
N GLY A 147 -11.04 -30.00 -8.80
CA GLY A 147 -11.75 -28.99 -8.01
C GLY A 147 -10.79 -27.98 -7.39
N LYS A 148 -10.80 -27.87 -6.04
CA LYS A 148 -9.89 -27.01 -5.27
C LYS A 148 -8.67 -27.77 -4.71
N LYS A 149 -8.53 -29.06 -5.00
CA LYS A 149 -7.47 -29.91 -4.45
C LYS A 149 -6.36 -30.09 -5.48
N VAL A 150 -5.13 -29.71 -5.11
CA VAL A 150 -3.95 -30.01 -5.91
C VAL A 150 -3.62 -31.48 -5.79
N ILE A 151 -3.58 -32.19 -6.92
CA ILE A 151 -3.30 -33.63 -7.00
C ILE A 151 -1.84 -33.91 -7.40
N ASP A 152 -1.21 -33.02 -8.17
CA ASP A 152 0.21 -33.09 -8.51
C ASP A 152 0.81 -31.69 -8.52
N ARG A 153 1.95 -31.55 -7.84
CA ARG A 153 2.72 -30.31 -7.69
C ARG A 153 4.11 -30.42 -8.33
N GLY A 154 4.49 -31.57 -8.87
CA GLY A 154 5.88 -31.83 -9.29
C GLY A 154 6.85 -31.83 -8.11
N GLY A 155 6.44 -32.40 -6.97
CA GLY A 155 7.24 -32.51 -5.74
C GLY A 155 7.41 -31.21 -4.93
N PHE A 156 7.94 -31.36 -3.72
CA PHE A 156 8.41 -30.25 -2.88
C PHE A 156 9.90 -30.06 -3.11
N LEU A 157 10.33 -28.82 -3.27
CA LEU A 157 11.74 -28.43 -3.23
C LEU A 157 12.04 -27.91 -1.82
N GLU A 158 13.31 -28.00 -1.43
CA GLU A 158 13.78 -27.34 -0.21
C GLU A 158 13.67 -25.83 -0.42
N GLU A 159 12.88 -25.18 0.44
CA GLU A 159 12.68 -23.72 0.38
C GLU A 159 13.96 -23.04 0.89
N PRO A 160 14.47 -22.02 0.19
CA PRO A 160 15.61 -21.24 0.66
C PRO A 160 15.34 -20.66 2.05
N LYS A 161 16.40 -20.53 2.86
CA LYS A 161 16.27 -19.86 4.17
C LYS A 161 15.85 -18.39 3.96
N PRO A 162 15.00 -17.83 4.84
CA PRO A 162 14.62 -16.43 4.77
C PRO A 162 15.84 -15.52 4.79
N TRP A 163 15.83 -14.51 3.93
CA TRP A 163 16.95 -13.58 3.79
C TRP A 163 17.09 -12.68 5.02
N ARG A 164 15.98 -12.19 5.59
CA ARG A 164 16.05 -11.27 6.75
C ARG A 164 16.59 -11.93 8.01
N LEU A 165 16.53 -13.26 8.10
CA LEU A 165 17.16 -14.01 9.20
C LEU A 165 18.68 -13.85 9.20
N GLY A 166 19.29 -13.71 8.01
CA GLY A 166 20.73 -13.50 7.85
C GLY A 166 21.15 -12.03 7.81
N ASN A 167 20.29 -11.14 7.31
CA ASN A 167 20.60 -9.73 7.05
C ASN A 167 19.48 -8.77 7.50
N PRO A 168 19.15 -8.71 8.81
CA PRO A 168 18.01 -7.95 9.31
C PRO A 168 18.12 -6.43 9.10
N SER A 169 19.34 -5.92 8.88
CA SER A 169 19.62 -4.48 8.77
C SER A 169 20.05 -4.03 7.36
N SER A 170 20.10 -4.92 6.37
CA SER A 170 20.45 -4.52 5.01
C SER A 170 19.29 -3.71 4.41
N PRO A 171 19.51 -2.44 4.04
CA PRO A 171 18.47 -1.65 3.41
C PRO A 171 18.13 -2.23 2.04
N VAL A 172 16.85 -2.21 1.68
CA VAL A 172 16.40 -2.68 0.37
C VAL A 172 15.59 -1.58 -0.30
N ASP A 173 15.92 -1.26 -1.56
CA ASP A 173 15.40 -0.08 -2.27
C ASP A 173 13.88 -0.10 -2.53
N PHE A 174 13.22 -1.23 -2.30
CA PHE A 174 11.79 -1.44 -2.49
C PHE A 174 10.97 -1.52 -1.19
N ASP A 175 11.56 -1.21 -0.02
CA ASP A 175 10.83 -1.00 1.24
C ASP A 175 10.87 0.47 1.67
N THR A 176 10.01 0.89 2.61
CA THR A 176 9.99 2.25 3.16
C THR A 176 10.91 2.44 4.36
N TYR A 177 11.55 1.36 4.84
CA TYR A 177 12.32 1.38 6.08
C TYR A 177 13.47 2.39 6.02
N ARG A 178 13.48 3.36 6.95
CA ARG A 178 14.47 4.45 6.99
C ARG A 178 14.65 5.17 5.64
N ALA A 179 13.61 5.25 4.81
CA ALA A 179 13.70 5.87 3.48
C ALA A 179 14.20 7.32 3.54
N ASN A 180 13.74 8.11 4.51
CA ASN A 180 14.16 9.50 4.70
C ASN A 180 15.66 9.64 5.04
N GLU A 181 16.29 8.60 5.58
CA GLU A 181 17.73 8.59 5.88
C GLU A 181 18.54 8.09 4.68
N ARG A 182 17.95 7.20 3.87
CA ARG A 182 18.55 6.70 2.63
C ARG A 182 18.56 7.74 1.51
N PHE A 183 17.53 8.58 1.47
CA PHE A 183 17.35 9.57 0.42
C PHE A 183 17.50 10.99 1.01
N PRO A 184 18.57 11.72 0.64
CA PRO A 184 18.83 13.05 1.18
C PRO A 184 17.80 14.08 0.66
N PRO A 185 17.70 15.24 1.32
CA PRO A 185 16.89 16.35 0.83
C PRO A 185 17.24 16.71 -0.62
N PRO A 186 16.23 16.93 -1.48
CA PRO A 186 16.46 17.33 -2.86
C PRO A 186 16.96 18.77 -2.95
N LEU A 187 17.62 19.12 -4.06
CA LEU A 187 17.89 20.52 -4.40
C LEU A 187 16.57 21.23 -4.72
N SER A 188 16.46 22.50 -4.37
CA SER A 188 15.20 23.27 -4.56
C SER A 188 14.73 23.29 -6.02
N GLU A 189 15.65 23.31 -6.97
CA GLU A 189 15.36 23.28 -8.42
C GLU A 189 14.81 21.94 -8.92
N ASP A 190 15.13 20.83 -8.23
CA ASP A 190 14.68 19.49 -8.57
C ASP A 190 13.28 19.16 -8.01
N ILE A 191 12.80 19.91 -7.02
CA ILE A 191 11.54 19.61 -6.31
C ILE A 191 10.36 19.41 -7.27
N PRO A 192 10.07 20.31 -8.23
CA PRO A 192 8.93 20.11 -9.13
C PRO A 192 9.08 18.89 -10.04
N ARG A 193 10.30 18.59 -10.49
CA ARG A 193 10.60 17.41 -11.32
C ARG A 193 10.39 16.12 -10.52
N ILE A 194 10.96 16.05 -9.31
CA ILE A 194 10.78 14.90 -8.41
C ILE A 194 9.29 14.73 -8.08
N ALA A 195 8.56 15.81 -7.83
CA ALA A 195 7.13 15.78 -7.59
C ALA A 195 6.34 15.18 -8.76
N GLN A 196 6.67 15.58 -9.99
CA GLN A 196 6.02 15.03 -11.18
C GLN A 196 6.37 13.55 -11.39
N GLU A 197 7.65 13.18 -11.31
CA GLU A 197 8.11 11.78 -11.42
C GLU A 197 7.44 10.90 -10.34
N THR A 198 7.26 11.42 -9.12
CA THR A 198 6.59 10.72 -8.01
C THR A 198 5.09 10.54 -8.27
N MET A 199 4.41 11.57 -8.78
CA MET A 199 2.99 11.49 -9.17
C MET A 199 2.79 10.44 -10.27
N ASP A 200 3.63 10.46 -11.30
CA ASP A 200 3.56 9.53 -12.43
C ASP A 200 3.86 8.09 -11.99
N ALA A 201 4.82 7.91 -11.07
CA ALA A 201 5.12 6.61 -10.47
C ALA A 201 3.95 6.08 -9.62
N TYR A 202 3.31 6.92 -8.80
CA TYR A 202 2.13 6.55 -8.01
C TYR A 202 0.98 6.06 -8.89
N ASP A 203 0.70 6.81 -9.95
CA ASP A 203 -0.26 6.49 -10.99
C ASP A 203 0.03 5.14 -11.65
N PHE A 204 1.30 4.96 -12.06
CA PHE A 204 1.75 3.78 -12.75
C PHE A 204 1.64 2.53 -11.87
N VAL A 205 2.15 2.57 -10.63
CA VAL A 205 2.08 1.47 -9.66
C VAL A 205 0.63 1.04 -9.47
N ARG A 206 -0.28 1.99 -9.20
CA ARG A 206 -1.71 1.68 -9.02
C ARG A 206 -2.30 0.97 -10.23
N SER A 207 -2.02 1.48 -11.44
CA SER A 207 -2.52 0.89 -12.68
C SER A 207 -1.91 -0.48 -12.99
N GLY A 208 -0.63 -0.67 -12.68
CA GLY A 208 0.10 -1.90 -12.92
C GLY A 208 -0.30 -3.00 -11.94
N VAL A 209 -0.42 -2.70 -10.65
CA VAL A 209 -1.01 -3.60 -9.64
C VAL A 209 -2.41 -4.05 -10.08
N MET A 210 -3.25 -3.11 -10.53
CA MET A 210 -4.58 -3.45 -11.07
C MET A 210 -4.52 -4.42 -12.25
N LYS A 211 -3.59 -4.21 -13.20
CA LYS A 211 -3.41 -5.10 -14.36
C LYS A 211 -2.89 -6.48 -13.95
N LEU A 212 -1.92 -6.57 -13.04
CA LEU A 212 -1.39 -7.83 -12.53
C LEU A 212 -2.46 -8.64 -11.79
N MET A 213 -3.24 -7.98 -10.92
CA MET A 213 -4.31 -8.60 -10.14
C MET A 213 -5.49 -9.13 -10.99
N LYS A 214 -5.60 -8.74 -12.27
CA LYS A 214 -6.56 -9.36 -13.20
C LYS A 214 -6.21 -10.84 -13.51
N LYS A 215 -4.95 -11.24 -13.34
CA LYS A 215 -4.46 -12.61 -13.61
C LYS A 215 -3.93 -13.29 -12.36
N TYR A 216 -3.09 -12.61 -11.58
CA TYR A 216 -2.50 -13.13 -10.35
C TYR A 216 -3.47 -12.96 -9.19
N THR A 217 -3.70 -14.03 -8.44
CA THR A 217 -4.62 -14.01 -7.29
C THR A 217 -3.93 -13.41 -6.09
N VAL A 218 -4.58 -12.45 -5.45
CA VAL A 218 -4.19 -11.92 -4.15
C VAL A 218 -5.40 -12.06 -3.22
N LYS A 219 -5.14 -12.42 -1.97
CA LYS A 219 -6.15 -12.56 -0.93
C LYS A 219 -5.97 -11.46 0.11
N ALA A 220 -7.08 -10.91 0.57
CA ALA A 220 -7.10 -9.99 1.70
C ALA A 220 -8.00 -10.54 2.79
N CYS A 221 -7.74 -10.19 4.04
CA CYS A 221 -8.63 -10.49 5.15
C CYS A 221 -9.75 -9.45 5.19
N GLY A 222 -11.01 -9.85 5.12
CA GLY A 222 -12.15 -8.92 5.20
C GLY A 222 -12.36 -8.23 6.56
N TYR A 223 -11.40 -8.33 7.48
CA TYR A 223 -11.51 -7.81 8.85
C TYR A 223 -10.25 -7.07 9.34
N CYS A 224 -9.08 -7.28 8.71
CA CYS A 224 -7.83 -6.61 9.08
C CYS A 224 -6.98 -6.38 7.82
N SER A 225 -5.93 -5.58 7.91
CA SER A 225 -5.06 -5.21 6.77
C SER A 225 -4.14 -6.33 6.26
N GLU A 226 -4.40 -7.59 6.61
CA GLU A 226 -3.52 -8.70 6.19
C GLU A 226 -3.79 -9.08 4.74
N VAL A 227 -2.72 -9.15 3.96
CA VAL A 227 -2.73 -9.52 2.54
C VAL A 227 -1.83 -10.72 2.29
N HIS A 228 -2.22 -11.54 1.33
CA HIS A 228 -1.47 -12.71 0.90
C HIS A 228 -1.50 -12.81 -0.62
N VAL A 229 -0.33 -12.70 -1.26
CA VAL A 229 -0.21 -12.91 -2.70
C VAL A 229 -0.17 -14.41 -2.98
N GLY A 230 -1.20 -14.92 -3.65
CA GLY A 230 -1.33 -16.34 -3.94
C GLY A 230 -2.78 -16.80 -4.00
N PRO A 231 -3.01 -18.04 -4.48
CA PRO A 231 -4.36 -18.59 -4.65
C PRO A 231 -5.09 -18.85 -3.32
N TRP A 232 -4.36 -19.05 -2.23
CA TRP A 232 -4.91 -19.38 -0.91
C TRP A 232 -4.17 -18.59 0.16
N GLY A 233 -4.89 -17.85 1.00
CA GLY A 233 -4.28 -17.16 2.12
C GLY A 233 -3.54 -18.10 3.08
N HIS A 234 -2.77 -17.59 4.03
CA HIS A 234 -2.07 -18.42 5.02
C HIS A 234 -2.99 -18.95 6.14
N ASN A 235 -2.46 -19.84 6.98
CA ASN A 235 -3.13 -20.39 8.17
C ASN A 235 -2.64 -19.78 9.49
N ALA A 236 -1.77 -18.77 9.44
CA ALA A 236 -1.38 -18.08 10.65
C ALA A 236 -2.57 -17.42 11.36
N LYS A 237 -2.55 -17.46 12.69
CA LYS A 237 -3.64 -17.04 13.58
C LYS A 237 -3.32 -15.74 14.32
N PHE A 238 -3.20 -14.63 13.59
CA PHE A 238 -2.88 -13.33 14.20
C PHE A 238 -3.82 -12.20 13.73
N CYS A 239 -4.98 -12.54 13.16
CA CYS A 239 -6.01 -11.55 12.85
C CYS A 239 -6.45 -10.84 14.14
N GLY A 240 -6.12 -9.55 14.28
CA GLY A 240 -6.43 -8.74 15.46
C GLY A 240 -7.82 -8.10 15.45
N ALA A 241 -8.63 -8.35 14.42
CA ALA A 241 -9.91 -7.68 14.22
C ALA A 241 -10.91 -7.93 15.36
N PHE A 242 -11.94 -7.09 15.45
CA PHE A 242 -13.04 -7.27 16.41
C PHE A 242 -13.63 -8.69 16.31
N LYS A 243 -13.91 -9.30 17.48
CA LYS A 243 -14.36 -10.70 17.63
C LYS A 243 -13.39 -11.77 17.10
N HIS A 244 -12.09 -11.49 16.92
CA HIS A 244 -11.12 -12.51 16.47
C HIS A 244 -11.02 -13.74 17.38
N GLN A 245 -11.30 -13.63 18.69
CA GLN A 245 -11.30 -14.76 19.64
C GLN A 245 -12.26 -15.87 19.20
N TRP A 246 -13.43 -15.52 18.66
CA TRP A 246 -14.42 -16.48 18.14
C TRP A 246 -13.94 -17.25 16.90
N ARG A 247 -12.93 -16.72 16.21
CA ARG A 247 -12.29 -17.33 15.02
C ARG A 247 -10.93 -17.94 15.34
N ASP A 248 -10.53 -17.99 16.62
CA ASP A 248 -9.21 -18.50 17.01
C ASP A 248 -8.08 -17.74 16.26
N GLY A 249 -8.22 -16.41 16.13
CA GLY A 249 -7.26 -15.55 15.45
C GLY A 249 -7.13 -15.75 13.93
N LYS A 250 -7.98 -16.58 13.30
CA LYS A 250 -7.91 -16.89 11.86
C LYS A 250 -8.42 -15.72 11.00
N HIS A 251 -7.85 -15.62 9.81
CA HIS A 251 -8.23 -14.63 8.79
C HIS A 251 -9.46 -15.08 7.99
N GLY A 252 -10.32 -14.12 7.65
CA GLY A 252 -11.44 -14.30 6.74
C GLY A 252 -11.04 -13.92 5.32
N TRP A 253 -10.39 -14.85 4.61
CA TRP A 253 -9.83 -14.59 3.29
C TRP A 253 -10.89 -14.37 2.21
N GLN A 254 -10.74 -13.28 1.46
CA GLN A 254 -11.50 -12.96 0.25
C GLN A 254 -10.54 -12.61 -0.89
N ASP A 255 -11.05 -12.51 -2.13
CA ASP A 255 -10.27 -11.95 -3.23
C ASP A 255 -10.00 -10.47 -2.96
N ALA A 256 -8.73 -10.07 -3.08
CA ALA A 256 -8.33 -8.71 -2.77
C ALA A 256 -8.75 -7.74 -3.89
N ILE A 257 -9.10 -6.52 -3.50
CA ILE A 257 -9.16 -5.36 -4.40
C ILE A 257 -7.81 -4.60 -4.39
N VAL A 258 -7.59 -3.75 -5.39
CA VAL A 258 -6.35 -2.96 -5.51
C VAL A 258 -6.07 -2.15 -4.26
N ASP A 259 -7.11 -1.57 -3.64
CA ASP A 259 -6.97 -0.74 -2.44
C ASP A 259 -6.60 -1.55 -1.18
N GLU A 260 -6.72 -2.88 -1.18
CA GLU A 260 -6.20 -3.70 -0.07
C GLU A 260 -4.70 -3.97 -0.25
N VAL A 261 -4.19 -3.98 -1.48
CA VAL A 261 -2.76 -4.21 -1.79
C VAL A 261 -1.96 -2.91 -1.84
N PHE A 262 -2.59 -1.85 -2.35
CA PHE A 262 -2.02 -0.51 -2.49
C PHE A 262 -3.07 0.55 -2.10
N PRO A 263 -3.37 0.69 -0.80
CA PRO A 263 -4.37 1.62 -0.28
C PRO A 263 -4.00 3.09 -0.52
N PRO A 264 -4.95 3.93 -0.98
CA PRO A 264 -4.78 5.36 -0.92
C PRO A 264 -5.04 5.86 0.52
N ASN A 265 -4.08 6.54 1.15
CA ASN A 265 -4.37 7.31 2.35
C ASN A 265 -4.89 8.69 1.97
N CYS A 266 -6.16 9.00 2.23
CA CYS A 266 -6.80 10.23 1.73
C CYS A 266 -6.81 11.35 2.78
N VAL A 267 -6.18 12.47 2.45
CA VAL A 267 -6.09 13.69 3.27
C VAL A 267 -7.07 14.75 2.76
N TRP A 268 -7.41 15.71 3.61
CA TRP A 268 -8.13 16.92 3.18
C TRP A 268 -7.26 17.75 2.24
N HIS A 269 -7.81 18.10 1.08
CA HIS A 269 -7.13 18.95 0.11
C HIS A 269 -6.99 20.39 0.62
N VAL A 270 -5.79 20.98 0.49
CA VAL A 270 -5.48 22.33 0.95
C VAL A 270 -5.17 23.21 -0.26
N ARG A 271 -6.08 24.15 -0.57
CA ARG A 271 -5.94 25.05 -1.74
C ARG A 271 -4.78 26.02 -1.62
N ASP A 272 -4.62 26.61 -0.44
CA ASP A 272 -3.50 27.48 -0.11
C ASP A 272 -2.86 26.96 1.17
N PRO A 273 -1.67 26.32 1.08
CA PRO A 273 -0.94 25.84 2.26
C PRO A 273 -0.57 26.94 3.26
N ARG A 274 -0.60 28.21 2.84
CA ARG A 274 -0.39 29.41 3.70
C ARG A 274 -1.69 30.06 4.16
N GLY A 275 -2.83 29.55 3.70
CA GLY A 275 -4.15 30.03 4.07
C GLY A 275 -4.54 29.63 5.50
N PRO A 276 -5.73 30.04 5.96
CA PRO A 276 -6.23 29.65 7.27
C PRO A 276 -6.44 28.12 7.36
N PRO A 277 -6.25 27.52 8.55
CA PRO A 277 -6.41 26.08 8.73
C PRO A 277 -7.86 25.65 8.48
N LEU A 278 -8.02 24.43 7.95
CA LEU A 278 -9.35 23.86 7.67
C LEU A 278 -10.15 23.66 8.97
N ARG A 279 -11.45 23.99 8.94
CA ARG A 279 -12.34 23.98 10.13
C ARG A 279 -13.56 23.08 9.95
N SER A 280 -14.08 22.55 11.04
CA SER A 280 -15.27 21.66 11.02
C SER A 280 -16.48 22.26 10.30
N ALA A 281 -16.76 23.56 10.49
CA ALA A 281 -17.93 24.23 9.92
C ALA A 281 -17.97 24.16 8.38
N LEU A 282 -16.80 24.13 7.75
CA LEU A 282 -16.66 24.15 6.29
C LEU A 282 -16.33 22.78 5.70
N LYS A 283 -16.34 21.71 6.51
CA LYS A 283 -16.02 20.33 6.09
C LYS A 283 -16.78 19.89 4.84
N ARG A 284 -18.04 20.33 4.70
CA ARG A 284 -18.90 20.01 3.55
C ARG A 284 -18.42 20.61 2.22
N PHE A 285 -17.57 21.62 2.24
CA PHE A 285 -17.01 22.30 1.05
C PHE A 285 -15.63 21.76 0.66
N TYR A 286 -14.91 21.13 1.59
CA TYR A 286 -13.57 20.61 1.32
C TYR A 286 -13.61 19.31 0.51
N GLY A 287 -12.61 19.13 -0.33
CA GLY A 287 -12.30 17.86 -1.01
C GLY A 287 -11.27 17.03 -0.26
N LYS A 288 -11.07 15.81 -0.74
CA LYS A 288 -10.01 14.91 -0.30
C LYS A 288 -9.21 14.39 -1.49
N ALA A 289 -7.93 14.12 -1.29
CA ALA A 289 -7.06 13.48 -2.26
C ALA A 289 -6.14 12.48 -1.56
N PRO A 290 -5.59 11.49 -2.28
CA PRO A 290 -4.51 10.67 -1.74
C PRO A 290 -3.34 11.56 -1.27
N ALA A 291 -2.73 11.21 -0.14
CA ALA A 291 -1.68 12.00 0.48
C ALA A 291 -0.48 12.22 -0.45
N VAL A 292 -0.12 11.19 -1.24
CA VAL A 292 0.90 11.30 -2.30
C VAL A 292 0.55 12.40 -3.30
N VAL A 293 -0.71 12.46 -3.75
CA VAL A 293 -1.18 13.46 -4.72
C VAL A 293 -1.08 14.87 -4.12
N GLU A 294 -1.50 15.03 -2.86
CA GLU A 294 -1.42 16.32 -2.16
C GLU A 294 0.03 16.78 -1.95
N VAL A 295 0.92 15.89 -1.54
CA VAL A 295 2.37 16.17 -1.38
C VAL A 295 2.98 16.59 -2.72
N CYS A 296 2.76 15.81 -3.77
CA CYS A 296 3.32 16.11 -5.09
C CYS A 296 2.77 17.43 -5.66
N MET A 297 1.47 17.69 -5.52
CA MET A 297 0.87 18.95 -5.97
C MET A 297 1.47 20.15 -5.25
N GLN A 298 1.58 20.10 -3.92
CA GLN A 298 2.18 21.20 -3.15
C GLN A 298 3.67 21.41 -3.48
N ALA A 299 4.35 20.36 -3.96
CA ALA A 299 5.71 20.42 -4.50
C ALA A 299 5.79 20.87 -5.98
N GLY A 300 4.67 21.18 -6.63
CA GLY A 300 4.63 21.73 -7.98
C GLY A 300 4.30 20.74 -9.10
N ALA A 301 3.90 19.51 -8.78
CA ALA A 301 3.42 18.56 -9.79
C ALA A 301 2.05 18.96 -10.35
N GLN A 302 1.81 18.62 -11.61
CA GLN A 302 0.48 18.74 -12.21
C GLN A 302 -0.41 17.63 -11.69
N VAL A 303 -1.63 17.98 -11.25
CA VAL A 303 -2.61 17.01 -10.75
C VAL A 303 -3.31 16.32 -11.93
N PRO A 304 -3.26 14.98 -12.02
CA PRO A 304 -4.03 14.23 -13.02
C PRO A 304 -5.53 14.47 -12.92
N ASP A 305 -6.24 14.53 -14.05
CA ASP A 305 -7.66 14.90 -14.11
C ASP A 305 -8.56 14.03 -13.23
N ARG A 306 -8.22 12.75 -13.03
CA ARG A 306 -9.02 11.84 -12.20
C ARG A 306 -9.07 12.22 -10.71
N TYR A 307 -8.11 13.01 -10.21
CA TYR A 307 -8.07 13.43 -8.81
C TYR A 307 -8.77 14.78 -8.60
N LYS A 308 -8.88 15.62 -9.64
CA LYS A 308 -9.48 16.97 -9.55
C LYS A 308 -10.91 16.96 -8.97
N PRO A 309 -11.82 16.03 -9.34
CA PRO A 309 -13.15 15.95 -8.73
C PRO A 309 -13.12 15.60 -7.24
N MET A 310 -12.19 14.75 -6.81
CA MET A 310 -12.05 14.36 -5.41
C MET A 310 -11.62 15.57 -4.54
N MET A 311 -10.76 16.42 -5.11
CA MET A 311 -10.26 17.64 -4.50
C MET A 311 -11.27 18.79 -4.49
N ARG A 312 -12.41 18.64 -5.21
CA ARG A 312 -13.49 19.62 -5.28
C ARG A 312 -12.99 21.01 -5.68
N LEU A 313 -12.15 21.07 -6.71
CA LEU A 313 -11.57 22.33 -7.20
C LEU A 313 -12.62 23.30 -7.79
N ASP A 314 -13.80 22.79 -8.12
CA ASP A 314 -14.96 23.47 -8.70
C ASP A 314 -15.89 24.12 -7.64
N ILE A 315 -15.73 23.81 -6.36
CA ILE A 315 -16.55 24.35 -5.28
C ILE A 315 -15.94 25.67 -4.78
N ILE A 316 -16.72 26.70 -4.48
CA ILE A 316 -16.17 27.89 -3.80
C ILE A 316 -16.25 27.65 -2.29
N VAL A 317 -15.13 27.82 -1.58
CA VAL A 317 -15.10 27.73 -0.12
C VAL A 317 -15.48 29.10 0.44
N PRO A 318 -16.52 29.20 1.28
CA PRO A 318 -16.95 30.47 1.87
C PRO A 318 -15.83 31.17 2.63
N GLU A 319 -15.76 32.50 2.51
CA GLU A 319 -14.82 33.32 3.27
C GLU A 319 -15.18 33.36 4.77
N SER A 320 -14.32 33.92 5.62
CA SER A 320 -14.46 33.80 7.08
C SER A 320 -15.71 34.47 7.66
N ASP A 321 -16.21 35.51 7.00
CA ASP A 321 -17.46 36.21 7.31
C ASP A 321 -18.69 35.42 6.82
N GLU A 322 -18.65 34.89 5.60
CA GLU A 322 -19.69 34.03 5.01
C GLU A 322 -19.80 32.67 5.72
N ALA A 323 -18.69 32.16 6.26
CA ALA A 323 -18.62 30.88 6.94
C ALA A 323 -19.62 30.78 8.10
N LYS A 324 -19.96 31.90 8.76
CA LYS A 324 -20.96 31.92 9.84
C LYS A 324 -22.40 31.77 9.35
N LEU A 325 -22.66 32.09 8.08
CA LEU A 325 -23.99 32.05 7.46
C LEU A 325 -24.32 30.66 6.90
N VAL A 326 -23.29 29.85 6.66
CA VAL A 326 -23.40 28.52 6.04
C VAL A 326 -22.99 27.36 6.96
N ALA A 327 -22.51 27.68 8.18
CA ALA A 327 -22.09 26.73 9.21
C ALA A 327 -23.25 25.90 9.72
#